data_AF-A0A392MND1-F1
#
_entry.id   AF-A0A392MND1-F1
#
_cell.length_a   1.000
_cell.length_b   1.000
_cell.length_c   1.000
_cell.angle_alpha   90.00
_cell.angle_beta   90.00
_cell.angle_gamma   90.00
#
_symmetry.space_group_name_H-M   'P 1'
#
loop_
_entity.id
_entity.type
_entity.pdbx_description
1 polymer ?
#
loop_
_entity_poly.entity_id
_entity_poly.type
_entity_poly.pdbx_seq_one_letter_code
_entity_poly.pdbx_strand_id
1 'polypeptide(L)' 'IELVDFTHLSEFRADAHPAIWLGRKDAVAIWGQDCMHWCLPGVPDTWVDILSQLILDGLGSTR' A
#
# COMPACT_ATOMS: atom_id res chain seq x y z
N ILE A 1 -12.33 -5.11 -17.32
CA ILE A 1 -11.41 -4.57 -16.29
C ILE A 1 -12.19 -4.60 -15.00
N GLU A 2 -11.76 -5.40 -14.03
CA GLU A 2 -12.36 -5.46 -12.70
C GLU A 2 -11.58 -4.52 -11.77
N LEU A 3 -12.30 -3.84 -10.89
CA LEU A 3 -11.72 -2.93 -9.92
C LEU A 3 -11.49 -3.68 -8.61
N VAL A 4 -10.25 -3.66 -8.13
CA VAL A 4 -9.93 -4.09 -6.76
C VAL A 4 -9.80 -2.84 -5.90
N ASP A 5 -10.80 -2.61 -5.05
CA ASP A 5 -10.81 -1.45 -4.16
C ASP A 5 -9.98 -1.71 -2.91
N PHE A 6 -8.83 -1.06 -2.81
CA PHE A 6 -7.96 -1.14 -1.65
C PHE A 6 -8.03 0.11 -0.75
N THR A 7 -8.86 1.10 -1.06
CA THR A 7 -8.84 2.41 -0.40
C THR A 7 -9.19 2.28 1.07
N HIS A 8 -10.33 1.68 1.40
CA HIS A 8 -10.81 1.60 2.78
C HIS A 8 -9.86 0.79 3.69
N LEU A 9 -9.28 -0.33 3.22
CA LEU A 9 -8.29 -1.04 4.07
C LEU A 9 -7.00 -0.24 4.27
N SER A 10 -6.59 0.55 3.26
CA SER A 10 -5.31 1.26 3.29
C SER A 10 -5.40 2.50 4.18
N GLU A 11 -6.58 3.13 4.29
CA GLU A 11 -6.82 4.26 5.19
C GLU A 11 -6.55 3.93 6.65
N PHE A 12 -6.73 2.67 7.08
CA PHE A 12 -6.40 2.24 8.44
C PHE A 12 -4.90 2.15 8.71
N ARG A 13 -4.04 2.31 7.70
CA ARG A 13 -2.60 2.01 7.79
C ARG A 13 -1.71 3.25 7.76
N ALA A 14 -2.13 4.36 8.37
CA ALA A 14 -1.28 5.55 8.52
C ALA A 14 0.10 5.27 9.18
N ASP A 15 0.23 4.15 9.90
CA ASP A 15 1.48 3.66 10.52
C ASP A 15 2.50 3.10 9.51
N ALA A 16 2.07 2.74 8.30
CA ALA A 16 2.91 2.04 7.32
C ALA A 16 3.66 2.97 6.35
N HIS A 17 3.59 4.29 6.57
CA HIS A 17 4.30 5.27 5.77
C HIS A 17 5.78 5.43 6.20
N PRO A 18 6.70 5.76 5.29
CA PRO A 18 8.12 6.01 5.59
C PRO A 18 8.37 7.11 6.62
N ALA A 19 7.45 8.07 6.77
CA ALA A 19 7.63 9.22 7.65
C ALA A 19 9.00 9.90 7.42
N ILE A 20 9.89 9.86 8.42
CA ILE A 20 11.21 10.49 8.36
C ILE A 20 12.28 9.65 7.67
N TRP A 21 11.98 8.39 7.36
CA TRP A 21 12.97 7.37 7.02
C TRP A 21 13.28 7.28 5.51
N LEU A 22 13.10 8.38 4.77
CA LEU A 22 13.33 8.52 3.32
C LEU A 22 14.81 8.41 2.86
N GLY A 23 15.69 7.80 3.67
CA GLY A 23 17.11 7.60 3.36
C GLY A 23 17.99 8.86 3.41
N ARG A 24 17.42 10.08 3.45
CA ARG A 24 18.14 11.34 3.62
C ARG A 24 17.71 12.05 4.91
N LYS A 25 18.65 12.26 5.83
CA LYS A 25 18.41 12.83 7.17
C LYS A 25 17.78 14.23 7.13
N ASP A 26 18.01 14.97 6.05
CA ASP A 26 17.55 16.33 5.79
C ASP A 26 16.33 16.41 4.88
N ALA A 27 15.90 15.31 4.26
CA ALA A 27 14.80 15.31 3.31
C ALA A 27 13.48 15.80 3.94
N VAL A 28 13.24 15.46 5.21
CA VAL A 28 12.05 15.88 5.94
C VAL A 28 11.99 17.40 6.13
N ALA A 29 13.14 18.04 6.36
CA ALA A 29 13.20 19.49 6.57
C ALA A 29 12.93 20.27 5.28
N ILE A 30 13.23 19.66 4.12
CA ILE A 30 13.08 20.29 2.80
C ILE A 30 11.73 19.96 2.18
N TRP A 31 11.29 18.71 2.30
CA TRP A 31 10.15 18.15 1.56
C TRP A 31 8.98 17.72 2.44
N GLY A 32 9.13 17.74 3.77
CA GLY A 32 8.15 17.20 4.70
C GLY A 32 8.22 15.68 4.86
N GLN A 33 7.32 15.15 5.68
CA GLN A 33 7.15 13.70 5.85
C GLN A 33 6.51 13.10 4.59
N ASP A 34 6.96 11.92 4.18
CA ASP A 34 6.28 11.18 3.12
C ASP A 34 5.12 10.37 3.71
N CYS A 35 3.91 10.80 3.38
CA CYS A 35 2.64 10.17 3.74
C CYS A 35 1.91 9.58 2.52
N MET A 36 2.59 9.47 1.37
CA MET A 36 1.99 8.98 0.12
C MET A 36 2.55 7.62 -0.27
N HIS A 37 3.82 7.35 0.03
CA HIS A 37 4.43 6.05 -0.21
C HIS A 37 4.34 5.14 1.02
N TRP A 38 4.65 3.87 0.82
CA TRP A 38 4.56 2.85 1.85
C TRP A 38 5.94 2.23 2.10
N CYS A 39 6.22 1.88 3.35
CA CYS A 39 7.38 1.06 3.67
C CYS A 39 7.23 -0.35 3.08
N LEU A 40 8.38 -0.98 2.78
CA LEU A 40 8.48 -2.39 2.46
C LEU A 40 9.38 -3.11 3.48
N PRO A 41 8.96 -4.26 4.04
CA PRO A 41 7.65 -4.89 3.84
C PRO A 41 6.48 -4.06 4.44
N GLY A 42 5.27 -4.13 3.86
CA GLY A 42 4.14 -3.29 4.27
C GLY A 42 2.83 -3.46 3.48
N VAL A 43 2.04 -2.38 3.41
CA VAL A 43 0.69 -2.37 2.81
C VAL A 43 0.65 -2.88 1.35
N PRO A 44 1.60 -2.52 0.47
CA PRO A 44 1.63 -3.04 -0.89
C PRO A 44 1.75 -4.56 -0.98
N ASP A 45 2.39 -5.21 -0.01
CA ASP A 45 2.51 -6.67 0.01
C ASP A 45 1.12 -7.32 0.22
N THR A 46 0.30 -6.75 1.11
CA THR A 46 -1.09 -7.19 1.31
C THR A 46 -1.95 -7.03 0.05
N TRP A 47 -1.74 -5.95 -0.71
CA TRP A 47 -2.43 -5.77 -2.00
C TRP A 47 -2.05 -6.85 -3.00
N VAL A 48 -0.77 -7.21 -3.06
CA VAL A 48 -0.25 -8.27 -3.94
C VAL A 48 -0.83 -9.63 -3.54
N ASP A 49 -0.90 -9.93 -2.24
CA ASP A 49 -1.50 -11.17 -1.75
C ASP A 49 -2.97 -11.28 -2.14
N ILE A 50 -3.77 -10.24 -1.88
CA ILE A 50 -5.21 -10.22 -2.23
C ILE A 50 -5.38 -10.35 -3.75
N LEU A 51 -4.65 -9.57 -4.54
CA LEU A 51 -4.72 -9.64 -5.99
C LEU A 51 -4.35 -11.03 -6.51
N SER A 52 -3.32 -11.65 -5.94
CA SER A 52 -2.87 -12.98 -6.33
C SER A 52 -3.95 -14.04 -6.04
N GLN A 53 -4.59 -13.96 -4.87
CA GLN A 53 -5.73 -14.84 -4.55
C GLN A 53 -6.89 -14.64 -5.52
N LEU A 54 -7.26 -13.39 -5.81
CA LEU A 54 -8.32 -13.09 -6.77
C LEU A 54 -8.02 -13.64 -8.17
N ILE A 55 -6.77 -13.58 -8.63
CA ILE A 55 -6.35 -14.16 -9.91
C ILE A 55 -6.45 -15.69 -9.88
N LEU A 56 -6.00 -16.33 -8.81
CA LEU A 56 -6.07 -17.79 -8.65
C LEU A 56 -7.52 -18.30 -8.57
N ASP A 57 -8.41 -17.51 -7.97
CA ASP A 57 -9.85 -17.79 -7.87
C ASP A 57 -10.62 -17.47 -9.16
N GLY A 58 -9.94 -16.92 -10.20
CA GLY A 58 -10.51 -16.64 -11.50
C GLY A 58 -11.27 -15.31 -11.61
N LEU A 59 -10.89 -14.33 -10.77
CA LEU A 59 -11.47 -12.99 -10.67
C LEU A 59 -13.00 -13.02 -10.57
N GLY A 60 -13.45 -13.39 -9.36
CA GLY A 60 -14.84 -13.51 -8.97
C GLY A 60 -15.54 -14.67 -9.66
N SER A 61 -15.43 -15.89 -9.10
CA SER A 61 -16.38 -16.96 -9.42
C SER A 61 -17.80 -16.56 -8.98
N THR A 62 -18.44 -15.68 -9.74
CA THR A 62 -19.88 -15.66 -9.87
C THR A 62 -20.26 -16.96 -10.57
N ARG A 63 -20.76 -17.90 -9.78
CA ARG A 63 -22.12 -18.33 -10.06
C ARG A 63 -23.07 -17.14 -9.99
#